data_AF-A0A1Q8E9Y8-F1
#
_entry.id   AF-A0A1Q8E9Y8-F1
#
_cell.length_a   1.000
_cell.length_b   1.000
_cell.length_c   1.000
_cell.angle_alpha   90.00
_cell.angle_beta   90.00
_cell.angle_gamma   90.00
#
_symmetry.space_group_name_H-M   'P 1'
#
loop_
_entity.id
_entity.type
_entity.pdbx_description
1 polymer ?
#
loop_
_entity_poly.entity_id
_entity_poly.type
_entity_poly.pdbx_seq_one_letter_code
_entity_poly.pdbx_strand_id
1 'polypeptide(L)'
;MKFLRSTLGYMIAGMIVMSVWGAFGNAYGIVGGYFAAFIIIGPMWFMNHYVGLIKQDDDAAFVDMGLGIAICGICRDAFLLGWNEVASSVPTLLLVALGAALGGFVSAKILDDMERDAK
;
A
#
# COMPACT_ATOMS: atom_id res chain seq x y z
N MET A 1 11.26 17.93 9.97
CA MET A 1 11.70 16.91 8.98
C MET A 1 10.55 16.02 8.45
N LYS A 2 9.29 16.51 8.34
CA LYS A 2 8.12 15.68 7.95
C LYS A 2 8.32 15.01 6.59
N PHE A 3 8.76 15.79 5.60
CA PHE A 3 9.05 15.28 4.25
C PHE A 3 10.07 14.12 4.27
N LEU A 4 11.24 14.34 4.88
CA LEU A 4 12.30 13.33 4.91
C LEU A 4 11.85 12.00 5.53
N ARG A 5 11.20 12.03 6.70
CA ARG A 5 10.73 10.78 7.33
C ARG A 5 9.66 10.06 6.51
N SER A 6 8.78 10.80 5.82
CA SER A 6 7.74 10.19 4.99
C SER A 6 8.32 9.61 3.71
N THR A 7 9.31 10.27 3.10
CA THR A 7 10.10 9.71 2.01
C THR A 7 10.75 8.39 2.43
N LEU A 8 11.37 8.34 3.62
CA LEU A 8 11.96 7.11 4.15
C LEU A 8 10.91 6.01 4.38
N GLY A 9 9.74 6.36 4.93
CA GLY A 9 8.63 5.43 5.12
C GLY A 9 8.13 4.79 3.82
N TYR A 10 7.87 5.61 2.79
CA TYR A 10 7.49 5.11 1.47
C TYR A 10 8.58 4.28 0.81
N MET A 11 9.82 4.75 0.88
CA MET A 11 10.97 4.08 0.26
C MET A 11 11.16 2.68 0.85
N ILE A 12 11.19 2.55 2.18
CA ILE A 12 11.44 1.26 2.84
C ILE A 12 10.27 0.30 2.58
N ALA A 13 9.02 0.78 2.69
CA ALA A 13 7.85 -0.05 2.41
C ALA A 13 7.86 -0.60 0.97
N GLY A 14 8.08 0.27 -0.02
CA GLY A 14 8.15 -0.14 -1.42
C GLY A 14 9.29 -1.11 -1.70
N MET A 15 10.51 -0.79 -1.23
CA MET A 15 11.70 -1.61 -1.45
C MET A 15 11.55 -3.02 -0.85
N ILE A 16 11.05 -3.14 0.39
CA ILE A 16 10.92 -4.45 1.04
C ILE A 16 9.87 -5.31 0.34
N VAL A 17 8.69 -4.74 0.04
CA VAL A 17 7.64 -5.49 -0.68
C VAL A 17 8.17 -5.99 -2.02
N MET A 18 8.78 -5.12 -2.82
CA MET A 18 9.25 -5.47 -4.16
C MET A 18 10.48 -6.37 -4.20
N SER A 19 11.23 -6.48 -3.09
CA SER A 19 12.41 -7.33 -2.99
C SER A 19 12.13 -8.71 -2.39
N VAL A 20 11.18 -8.80 -1.46
CA VAL A 20 11.02 -9.98 -0.60
C VAL A 20 9.74 -10.76 -0.91
N TRP A 21 8.65 -10.08 -1.25
CA TRP A 21 7.34 -10.73 -1.38
C TRP A 21 7.35 -11.85 -2.43
N GLY A 22 7.94 -11.58 -3.59
CA GLY A 22 8.03 -12.55 -4.69
C GLY A 22 8.76 -13.84 -4.30
N ALA A 23 9.78 -13.75 -3.43
CA ALA A 23 10.52 -14.93 -2.98
C ALA A 23 9.62 -15.89 -2.18
N PHE A 24 8.80 -15.37 -1.28
CA PHE A 24 7.86 -16.18 -0.51
C PHE A 24 6.71 -16.70 -1.37
N GLY A 25 6.12 -15.84 -2.20
CA GLY A 25 5.03 -16.24 -3.10
C GLY A 25 5.44 -17.34 -4.08
N ASN A 26 6.66 -17.28 -4.62
CA ASN A 26 7.18 -18.28 -5.54
C ASN A 26 7.54 -19.60 -4.85
N ALA A 27 8.07 -19.55 -3.62
CA ALA A 27 8.48 -20.76 -2.89
C ALA A 27 7.31 -21.51 -2.24
N TYR A 28 6.29 -20.79 -1.75
CA TYR A 28 5.21 -21.37 -0.94
C TYR A 28 3.80 -21.05 -1.47
N GLY A 29 3.70 -20.55 -2.69
CA GLY A 29 2.41 -20.20 -3.32
C GLY A 29 1.63 -19.17 -2.52
N ILE A 30 0.31 -19.35 -2.47
CA ILE A 30 -0.61 -18.42 -1.79
C ILE A 30 -0.32 -18.28 -0.29
N VAL A 31 0.09 -19.36 0.38
CA VAL A 31 0.47 -19.34 1.80
C VAL A 31 1.69 -18.46 2.01
N GLY A 32 2.67 -18.53 1.10
CA GLY A 32 3.82 -17.63 1.08
C GLY A 32 3.43 -16.17 0.91
N GLY A 33 2.43 -15.89 0.07
CA GLY A 33 1.89 -14.54 -0.10
C GLY A 33 1.25 -13.99 1.18
N TYR A 34 0.42 -14.78 1.88
CA TYR A 34 -0.15 -14.38 3.17
C TYR A 34 0.91 -14.19 4.25
N PHE A 35 1.91 -15.08 4.29
CA PHE A 35 3.02 -14.96 5.22
C PHE A 35 3.82 -13.68 4.95
N ALA A 36 4.17 -13.41 3.69
CA ALA A 36 4.84 -12.18 3.28
C ALA A 36 4.02 -10.93 3.65
N ALA A 37 2.70 -10.96 3.43
CA ALA A 37 1.82 -9.87 3.86
C ALA A 37 1.96 -9.62 5.37
N PHE A 38 1.89 -10.65 6.20
CA PHE A 38 2.02 -10.49 7.64
C PHE A 38 3.39 -9.92 8.07
N ILE A 39 4.49 -10.51 7.61
CA ILE A 39 5.85 -10.13 8.06
C ILE A 39 6.38 -8.85 7.43
N ILE A 40 5.82 -8.40 6.30
CA ILE A 40 6.21 -7.15 5.64
C ILE A 40 5.23 -6.04 6.01
N ILE A 41 3.94 -6.22 5.73
CA ILE A 41 2.92 -5.17 5.88
C ILE A 41 2.69 -4.84 7.35
N GLY A 42 2.68 -5.82 8.26
CA GLY A 42 2.51 -5.58 9.69
C GLY A 42 3.57 -4.64 10.28
N PRO A 43 4.88 -4.98 10.18
CA PRO A 43 5.94 -4.11 10.65
C PRO A 43 6.00 -2.75 9.93
N MET A 44 5.78 -2.71 8.61
CA MET A 44 5.74 -1.45 7.87
C MET A 44 4.59 -0.55 8.30
N TRP A 45 3.42 -1.13 8.57
CA TRP A 45 2.29 -0.39 9.11
C TRP A 45 2.65 0.22 10.47
N PHE A 46 3.25 -0.56 11.37
CA PHE A 46 3.69 -0.06 12.68
C PHE A 46 4.69 1.09 12.54
N MET A 47 5.72 0.94 11.71
CA MET A 47 6.72 1.99 11.48
C MET A 47 6.10 3.24 10.85
N ASN A 48 5.21 3.07 9.87
CA ASN A 48 4.65 4.19 9.13
C ASN A 48 3.57 4.94 9.91
N HIS A 49 2.66 4.22 10.57
CA HIS A 49 1.48 4.80 11.22
C HIS A 49 1.66 4.98 12.72
N TYR A 50 2.19 4.00 13.45
CA TYR A 50 2.35 4.09 14.90
C TYR A 50 3.58 4.92 15.29
N VAL A 51 4.75 4.61 14.71
CA VAL A 51 5.99 5.40 14.92
C VAL A 51 5.92 6.74 14.17
N GLY A 52 5.09 6.82 13.12
CA GLY A 52 4.77 8.08 12.44
C GLY A 52 5.82 8.53 11.42
N LEU A 53 6.47 7.59 10.71
CA LEU A 53 7.27 7.94 9.52
C LEU A 53 6.39 8.61 8.45
N ILE A 54 5.20 8.08 8.24
CA ILE A 54 4.15 8.68 7.40
C ILE A 54 3.07 9.22 8.34
N LYS A 55 3.30 10.42 8.88
CA LYS A 55 2.35 11.06 9.79
C LYS A 55 1.07 11.42 9.04
N GLN A 56 -0.03 10.80 9.45
CA GLN A 56 -1.40 11.18 9.11
C GLN A 56 -1.89 12.22 10.11
N ASP A 57 -2.72 13.14 9.64
CA ASP A 57 -3.51 14.00 10.53
C ASP A 57 -4.82 13.25 10.84
N ASP A 58 -5.47 13.54 11.98
CA ASP A 58 -6.54 12.69 12.53
C ASP A 58 -7.77 12.57 11.58
N ASP A 59 -7.98 13.58 10.72
CA ASP A 59 -9.05 13.63 9.71
C ASP A 59 -8.54 13.41 8.27
N ALA A 60 -7.26 13.02 8.10
CA ALA A 60 -6.71 12.79 6.78
C ALA A 60 -7.20 11.46 6.21
N ALA A 61 -7.69 11.47 4.97
CA ALA A 61 -7.84 10.25 4.19
C ALA A 61 -6.47 9.56 4.15
N PHE A 62 -6.40 8.33 4.68
CA PHE A 62 -5.19 7.53 4.86
C PHE A 62 -4.21 7.73 3.69
N VAL A 63 -3.06 8.37 3.94
CA VAL A 63 -1.96 8.32 2.97
C VAL A 63 -1.29 6.96 3.10
N ASP A 64 -1.83 6.00 2.36
CA ASP A 64 -1.48 4.60 2.46
C ASP A 64 -0.05 4.37 1.96
N MET A 65 0.76 3.64 2.75
CA MET A 65 2.05 3.11 2.31
C MET A 65 1.94 2.28 1.02
N GLY A 66 0.74 1.77 0.70
CA GLY A 66 0.35 1.19 -0.58
C GLY A 66 0.64 2.06 -1.78
N LEU A 67 0.51 3.40 -1.68
CA LEU A 67 0.91 4.30 -2.78
C LEU A 67 2.42 4.26 -3.02
N GLY A 68 3.22 4.26 -1.95
CA GLY A 68 4.68 4.14 -2.07
C GLY A 68 5.09 2.79 -2.68
N ILE A 69 4.41 1.72 -2.27
CA ILE A 69 4.60 0.38 -2.85
C ILE A 69 4.21 0.37 -4.33
N ALA A 70 3.07 0.95 -4.71
CA ALA A 70 2.61 1.01 -6.09
C ALA A 70 3.59 1.77 -7.00
N ILE A 71 4.04 2.96 -6.57
CA ILE A 71 5.03 3.75 -7.32
C ILE A 71 6.34 2.96 -7.47
N CYS A 72 6.80 2.33 -6.39
CA CYS A 72 8.02 1.51 -6.43
C CYS A 72 7.89 0.36 -7.44
N GLY A 73 6.77 -0.37 -7.42
CA GLY A 73 6.51 -1.48 -8.35
C GLY A 73 6.43 -1.03 -9.80
N ILE A 74 5.66 0.02 -10.10
CA ILE A 74 5.52 0.56 -11.45
C ILE A 74 6.87 1.01 -11.99
N CYS A 75 7.63 1.79 -11.22
CA CYS A 75 8.94 2.27 -11.66
C CYS A 75 9.94 1.12 -11.83
N ARG A 76 10.01 0.19 -10.88
CA ARG A 76 10.85 -1.01 -10.96
C ARG A 76 10.58 -1.78 -12.25
N ASP A 77 9.31 -2.10 -12.50
CA ASP A 77 8.94 -2.96 -13.62
C ASP A 77 9.06 -2.21 -14.94
N ALA A 78 8.79 -0.89 -14.98
CA ALA A 78 9.13 -0.06 -16.14
C ALA A 78 10.62 -0.11 -16.49
N PHE A 79 11.51 -0.05 -15.48
CA PHE A 79 12.95 -0.08 -15.70
C PHE A 79 13.49 -1.47 -16.05
N LEU A 80 12.88 -2.53 -15.51
CA LEU A 80 13.34 -3.91 -15.72
C LEU A 80 12.71 -4.58 -16.95
N LEU A 81 11.43 -4.32 -17.20
CA LEU A 81 10.62 -5.01 -18.21
C LEU A 81 10.19 -4.07 -19.36
N GLY A 82 10.29 -2.76 -19.16
CA GLY A 82 9.92 -1.74 -20.13
C GLY A 82 8.51 -1.17 -19.92
N TRP A 83 8.29 0.06 -20.40
CA TRP A 83 7.01 0.78 -20.26
C TRP A 83 5.82 0.11 -20.96
N ASN A 84 6.08 -0.76 -21.93
CA ASN A 84 5.02 -1.53 -22.59
C ASN A 84 4.34 -2.51 -21.62
N GLU A 85 5.09 -3.10 -20.68
CA GLU A 85 4.51 -3.97 -19.65
C GLU A 85 3.70 -3.19 -18.62
N VAL A 86 4.12 -1.97 -18.29
CA VAL A 86 3.28 -1.08 -17.47
C VAL A 86 1.98 -0.74 -18.20
N ALA A 87 2.05 -0.45 -19.50
CA ALA A 87 0.86 -0.17 -20.30
C ALA A 87 -0.08 -1.38 -20.39
N SER A 88 0.45 -2.60 -20.50
CA SER A 88 -0.35 -3.83 -20.52
C SER A 88 -1.07 -4.08 -19.19
N SER A 89 -0.51 -3.60 -18.08
CA SER A 89 -1.09 -3.72 -16.73
C SER A 89 -2.21 -2.71 -16.42
N VAL A 90 -2.44 -1.70 -17.27
CA VAL A 90 -3.41 -0.61 -17.03
C VAL A 90 -4.82 -1.12 -16.70
N PRO A 91 -5.40 -2.13 -17.41
CA PRO A 91 -6.71 -2.66 -17.04
C PRO A 91 -6.76 -3.17 -15.59
N THR A 92 -5.71 -3.84 -15.13
CA THR A 92 -5.59 -4.32 -13.74
C THR A 92 -5.49 -3.15 -12.77
N LEU A 93 -4.68 -2.13 -13.08
CA LEU A 93 -4.56 -0.92 -12.26
C LEU A 93 -5.89 -0.16 -12.15
N LEU A 94 -6.70 -0.14 -13.21
CA LEU A 94 -8.05 0.44 -13.19
C LEU A 94 -8.97 -0.32 -12.25
N LEU A 95 -8.95 -1.66 -12.27
CA LEU A 95 -9.73 -2.48 -11.33
C LEU A 95 -9.29 -2.24 -9.88
N VAL A 96 -7.98 -2.12 -9.63
CA VAL A 96 -7.45 -1.77 -8.30
C VAL A 96 -7.96 -0.39 -7.87
N ALA A 97 -7.92 0.61 -8.75
CA ALA A 97 -8.42 1.96 -8.45
C ALA A 97 -9.94 1.97 -8.17
N LEU A 98 -10.73 1.20 -8.93
CA LEU A 98 -12.16 1.03 -8.68
C LEU A 98 -12.42 0.36 -7.33
N GLY A 99 -11.70 -0.71 -7.01
CA GLY A 99 -11.78 -1.38 -5.71
C GLY A 99 -11.43 -0.45 -4.56
N ALA A 100 -10.37 0.36 -4.70
CA ALA A 100 -9.98 1.36 -3.72
C ALA A 100 -11.06 2.44 -3.53
N ALA A 101 -11.66 2.93 -4.61
CA ALA A 101 -12.75 3.91 -4.54
C ALA A 101 -13.99 3.35 -3.83
N LEU A 102 -14.38 2.12 -4.15
CA LEU A 102 -15.51 1.43 -3.50
C LEU A 102 -15.23 1.18 -2.01
N GLY A 103 -14.03 0.73 -1.67
CA GLY A 103 -13.61 0.52 -0.28
C GLY A 103 -13.63 1.82 0.53
N GLY A 104 -13.13 2.91 -0.04
CA GLY A 104 -13.18 4.25 0.56
C GLY A 104 -14.62 4.73 0.77
N PHE A 105 -15.50 4.54 -0.22
CA PHE A 105 -16.91 4.90 -0.11
C PHE A 105 -17.63 4.12 1.01
N VAL A 106 -17.44 2.80 1.07
CA VAL A 106 -18.04 1.96 2.12
C VAL A 106 -17.52 2.38 3.50
N SER A 107 -16.21 2.64 3.62
CA SER A 107 -15.61 3.10 4.88
C SER A 107 -16.23 4.42 5.35
N ALA A 108 -16.44 5.38 4.44
CA ALA A 108 -17.12 6.63 4.76
C ALA A 108 -18.56 6.41 5.25
N LYS A 109 -19.29 5.48 4.64
CA LYS A 109 -20.67 5.15 5.07
C LYS A 109 -20.72 4.48 6.44
N ILE A 110 -19.72 3.67 6.79
CA ILE A 110 -19.59 3.08 8.13
C ILE A 110 -19.30 4.17 9.17
N LEU A 111 -18.42 5.13 8.87
CA LEU A 111 -18.15 6.26 9.76
C LEU A 111 -19.40 7.11 10.00
N ASP A 112 -20.14 7.44 8.94
CA ASP A 112 -21.42 8.17 9.03
C ASP A 112 -22.44 7.46 9.96
N ASP A 113 -22.43 6.13 9.99
CA ASP A 113 -23.32 5.30 10.80
C ASP A 113 -22.87 5.29 12.27
N MET A 114 -21.58 5.07 12.52
CA MET A 114 -20.98 5.10 13.86
C MET A 114 -21.17 6.46 14.56
N GLU A 115 -21.10 7.57 13.82
CA GLU A 115 -21.35 8.92 14.35
C GLU A 115 -22.81 9.15 14.78
N ARG A 116 -23.76 8.37 14.25
CA ARG A 116 -25.16 8.44 14.66
C ARG A 116 -25.39 7.74 15.99
N ASP A 117 -24.72 6.62 16.23
CA ASP A 117 -24.77 5.88 17.51
C ASP A 117 -24.13 6.64 18.66
N ALA A 118 -23.20 7.56 18.38
CA ALA A 118 -22.49 8.36 19.37
C ALA A 118 -23.27 9.62 19.85
N LYS A 119 -24.44 9.92 19.27
CA LYS A 119 -25.30 11.07 19.59
C LYS A 119 -26.49 10.66 20.45
#